data_AF-A0A7R9CYX2-F1
#
_entry.id   AF-A0A7R9CYX2-F1
#
_cell.length_a   1.000
_cell.length_b   1.000
_cell.length_c   1.000
_cell.angle_alpha   90.00
_cell.angle_beta   90.00
_cell.angle_gamma   90.00
#
_symmetry.space_group_name_H-M   'P 1'
#
loop_
_entity.id
_entity.type
_entity.pdbx_description
1 polymer ?
#
loop_
_entity_poly.entity_id
_entity_poly.type
_entity_poly.pdbx_seq_one_letter_code
_entity_poly.pdbx_strand_id
1 'polypeptide(L)'
;MTSVPDVPVFIELSLEDQAQEFRAYFKGLGAEISEEKSPKGIEDDLHKIIGVCDSCFKEANEAEIESVLNGIVSMLVLVSRHINYP
;
A
#
# COMPACT_ATOMS: atom_id res chain seq x y z
N MET A 1 -29.75 -5.55 19.88
CA MET A 1 -28.75 -4.65 19.27
C MET A 1 -27.40 -5.29 19.42
N THR A 2 -26.86 -5.90 18.37
CA THR A 2 -25.47 -6.34 18.34
C THR A 2 -24.59 -5.09 18.21
N SER A 3 -23.69 -4.91 19.16
CA SER A 3 -22.59 -3.95 19.09
C SER A 3 -21.87 -4.15 17.76
N VAL A 4 -21.94 -3.15 16.88
CA VAL A 4 -21.03 -3.04 15.76
C VAL A 4 -19.65 -2.94 16.42
N PRO A 5 -18.72 -3.90 16.24
CA PRO A 5 -17.34 -3.61 16.60
C PRO A 5 -16.97 -2.41 15.75
N ASP A 6 -16.62 -1.31 16.41
CA ASP A 6 -15.99 -0.15 15.79
C ASP A 6 -14.89 -0.70 14.89
N VAL A 7 -15.17 -0.74 13.59
CA VAL A 7 -14.22 -1.14 12.56
C VAL A 7 -13.02 -0.26 12.81
N PRO A 8 -11.82 -0.82 13.08
CA PRO A 8 -10.69 -0.03 13.54
C PRO A 8 -10.55 1.14 12.58
N VAL A 9 -10.74 2.32 13.18
CA VAL A 9 -10.44 3.66 12.71
C VAL A 9 -9.56 3.57 11.47
N PHE A 10 -10.05 4.10 10.34
CA PHE A 10 -9.19 4.49 9.23
C PHE A 10 -8.03 5.26 9.86
N ILE A 11 -6.90 4.60 10.09
CA ILE A 11 -5.71 5.28 10.55
C ILE A 11 -5.42 6.22 9.39
N GLU A 12 -5.49 7.53 9.63
CA GLU A 12 -5.01 8.55 8.71
C GLU A 12 -3.49 8.41 8.61
N LEU A 13 -3.02 7.31 8.02
CA LEU A 13 -1.65 7.15 7.57
C LEU A 13 -1.49 8.10 6.39
N SER A 14 -0.45 8.93 6.44
CA SER A 14 -0.07 9.71 5.28
C SER A 14 0.24 8.76 4.11
N LEU A 15 0.08 9.23 2.88
CA LEU A 15 0.45 8.43 1.70
C LEU A 15 1.90 7.94 1.78
N GLU A 16 2.78 8.73 2.38
CA GLU A 16 4.18 8.36 2.51
C GLU A 16 4.41 7.24 3.52
N ASP A 17 3.65 7.22 4.61
CA ASP A 17 3.76 6.16 5.61
C ASP A 17 3.16 4.86 5.09
N GLN A 18 2.03 4.96 4.37
CA GLN A 18 1.45 3.80 3.69
C GLN A 18 2.40 3.22 2.63
N ALA A 19 3.11 4.08 1.88
CA ALA A 19 4.15 3.63 0.96
C ALA A 19 5.29 2.91 1.68
N GLN A 20 5.73 3.40 2.84
CA GLN A 20 6.76 2.75 3.65
C GLN A 20 6.33 1.37 4.15
N GLU A 21 5.09 1.23 4.64
CA GLU A 21 4.55 -0.05 5.06
C GLU A 21 4.54 -1.07 3.91
N PHE A 22 4.08 -0.67 2.72
CA PHE A 22 4.12 -1.56 1.56
C PHE A 22 5.53 -1.96 1.18
N ARG A 23 6.49 -1.04 1.25
CA ARG A 23 7.90 -1.35 0.92
C ARG A 23 8.49 -2.35 1.90
N ALA A 24 8.28 -2.16 3.19
CA ALA A 24 8.71 -3.10 4.23
C ALA A 24 8.03 -4.46 4.05
N TYR A 25 6.71 -4.47 3.79
CA TYR A 25 5.95 -5.70 3.55
C TYR A 25 6.49 -6.49 2.36
N PHE A 26 6.60 -5.87 1.17
CA PHE A 26 7.12 -6.54 -0.03
C PHE A 26 8.59 -6.94 0.13
N LYS A 27 9.40 -6.16 0.84
CA LYS A 27 10.77 -6.56 1.19
C LYS A 27 10.79 -7.83 2.04
N GLY A 28 9.91 -7.91 3.05
CA GLY A 28 9.72 -9.08 3.90
C GLY A 28 9.32 -10.34 3.12
N LEU A 29 8.59 -10.17 2.02
CA LEU A 29 8.26 -11.24 1.07
C LEU A 29 9.42 -11.61 0.11
N GLY A 30 10.58 -10.98 0.26
CA GLY A 30 11.75 -11.22 -0.59
C GLY A 30 11.69 -10.52 -1.96
N ALA A 31 10.81 -9.52 -2.13
CA ALA A 31 10.76 -8.75 -3.36
C ALA A 31 12.01 -7.86 -3.55
N GLU A 32 12.37 -7.61 -4.80
CA GLU A 32 13.45 -6.71 -5.18
C GLU A 32 13.00 -5.24 -5.10
N ILE A 33 12.80 -4.77 -3.88
CA ILE A 33 12.45 -3.38 -3.56
C ILE A 33 13.36 -2.84 -2.44
N SER A 34 13.54 -1.52 -2.37
CA SER A 34 14.20 -0.86 -1.24
C SER A 34 13.17 -0.51 -0.17
N GLU A 35 13.53 -0.61 1.11
CA GLU A 35 12.69 -0.11 2.20
C GLU A 35 12.65 1.42 2.24
N GLU A 36 13.68 2.10 1.75
CA GLU A 36 13.76 3.57 1.76
C GLU A 36 12.78 4.21 0.77
N LYS A 37 12.18 5.34 1.16
CA LYS A 37 11.34 6.18 0.30
C LYS A 37 12.09 6.60 -0.97
N SER A 38 11.38 6.75 -2.07
CA SER A 38 11.97 7.26 -3.29
C SER A 38 12.28 8.75 -3.15
N PRO A 39 13.49 9.20 -3.55
CA PRO A 39 13.79 10.62 -3.61
C PRO A 39 12.97 11.36 -4.69
N LYS A 40 12.26 10.62 -5.55
CA LYS A 40 11.37 11.17 -6.60
C LYS A 40 9.92 11.37 -6.13
N GLY A 41 9.62 11.03 -4.87
CA GLY A 41 8.30 11.20 -4.28
C GLY A 41 7.35 10.03 -4.50
N ILE A 42 6.09 10.24 -4.08
CA ILE A 42 5.09 9.18 -3.89
C ILE A 42 4.71 8.43 -5.17
N GLU A 43 4.72 9.09 -6.33
CA GLU A 43 4.39 8.46 -7.61
C GLU A 43 5.39 7.37 -7.98
N ASP A 44 6.69 7.64 -7.79
CA ASP A 44 7.76 6.68 -8.07
C ASP A 44 7.79 5.57 -7.01
N ASP A 45 7.44 5.87 -5.76
CA ASP A 45 7.22 4.83 -4.74
C ASP A 45 6.10 3.88 -5.13
N LEU A 46 4.95 4.41 -5.55
CA LEU A 46 3.81 3.61 -5.96
C LEU A 46 4.11 2.79 -7.21
N HIS A 47 4.82 3.35 -8.19
CA HIS A 47 5.30 2.63 -9.36
C HIS A 47 6.17 1.43 -8.98
N LYS A 48 7.12 1.61 -8.06
CA LYS A 48 8.00 0.52 -7.57
C LYS A 48 7.23 -0.54 -6.80
N ILE A 49 6.28 -0.13 -5.95
CA ILE A 49 5.41 -1.05 -5.19
C ILE A 49 4.58 -1.91 -6.14
N ILE A 50 3.94 -1.30 -7.15
CA ILE A 50 3.17 -2.03 -8.17
C ILE A 50 4.06 -2.99 -8.95
N GLY A 51 5.30 -2.58 -9.25
CA GLY A 51 6.25 -3.42 -9.98
C GLY A 51 6.63 -4.73 -9.27
N VAL A 52 6.36 -4.86 -7.98
CA VAL A 52 6.65 -6.07 -7.18
C VAL A 52 5.43 -6.66 -6.49
N CYS A 53 4.22 -6.16 -6.77
CA CYS A 53 3.03 -6.52 -6.01
C CYS A 53 2.64 -7.99 -6.18
N ASP A 54 3.06 -8.61 -7.27
CA ASP A 54 2.89 -10.04 -7.53
C ASP A 54 3.56 -10.94 -6.47
N SER A 55 4.51 -10.40 -5.72
CA SER A 55 5.18 -11.12 -4.65
C SER A 55 4.23 -11.52 -3.52
N CYS A 56 3.08 -10.84 -3.34
CA CYS A 56 2.08 -11.24 -2.33
C CYS A 56 1.37 -12.56 -2.69
N PHE A 57 1.35 -12.98 -3.95
CA PHE A 57 0.73 -14.24 -4.36
C PHE A 57 1.50 -15.49 -3.91
N LYS A 58 2.73 -15.33 -3.40
CA LYS A 58 3.62 -16.46 -3.06
C LYS A 58 3.31 -17.09 -1.70
N GLU A 59 2.81 -16.32 -0.75
CA GLU A 59 2.76 -16.71 0.67
C GLU A 59 1.36 -16.56 1.29
N ALA A 60 0.43 -15.86 0.63
CA ALA A 60 -0.77 -15.34 1.27
C ALA A 60 -2.06 -16.08 0.89
N ASN A 61 -3.04 -16.07 1.80
CA ASN A 61 -4.41 -16.50 1.50
C ASN A 61 -5.14 -15.43 0.65
N GLU A 62 -6.22 -15.82 -0.04
CA GLU A 62 -6.95 -14.93 -0.96
C GLU A 62 -7.40 -13.60 -0.33
N ALA A 63 -7.80 -13.61 0.94
CA ALA A 63 -8.25 -12.41 1.66
C ALA A 63 -7.10 -11.43 1.95
N GLU A 64 -5.91 -11.94 2.25
CA GLU A 64 -4.71 -11.12 2.44
C GLU A 64 -4.26 -10.47 1.13
N ILE A 65 -4.29 -11.23 0.04
CA ILE A 65 -4.00 -10.73 -1.31
C ILE A 65 -4.98 -9.61 -1.67
N GLU A 66 -6.28 -9.85 -1.47
CA GLU A 66 -7.32 -8.85 -1.74
C GLU A 66 -7.09 -7.57 -0.93
N SER A 67 -6.76 -7.69 0.36
CA SER A 67 -6.46 -6.56 1.25
C SER A 67 -5.28 -5.72 0.76
N VAL A 68 -4.17 -6.37 0.38
CA VAL A 68 -2.97 -5.71 -0.16
C VAL A 68 -3.30 -4.96 -1.45
N LEU A 69 -3.99 -5.61 -2.40
CA LEU A 69 -4.34 -5.00 -3.67
C LEU A 69 -5.33 -3.83 -3.49
N ASN A 70 -6.29 -3.96 -2.58
CA ASN A 70 -7.22 -2.88 -2.23
C ASN A 70 -6.49 -1.67 -1.65
N GLY A 71 -5.45 -1.88 -0.83
CA GLY A 71 -4.62 -0.80 -0.33
C GLY A 71 -3.82 -0.09 -1.43
N ILE A 72 -3.24 -0.84 -2.38
CA ILE A 72 -2.54 -0.27 -3.54
C ILE A 72 -3.50 0.55 -4.43
N VAL A 73 -4.70 0.04 -4.69
CA VAL A 73 -5.73 0.75 -5.47
C VAL A 73 -6.18 2.02 -4.74
N SER A 74 -6.35 1.97 -3.42
CA SER A 74 -6.67 3.15 -2.61
C SER A 74 -5.60 4.23 -2.76
N MET A 75 -4.31 3.87 -2.66
CA MET A 75 -3.20 4.80 -2.89
C MET A 75 -3.21 5.40 -4.29
N LEU A 76 -3.47 4.58 -5.33
CA LEU A 76 -3.59 5.07 -6.72
C LEU A 76 -4.66 6.14 -6.86
N VAL A 77 -5.84 5.95 -6.24
CA VAL A 77 -6.94 6.91 -6.28
C VAL A 77 -6.56 8.21 -5.57
N LEU A 78 -5.91 8.12 -4.42
CA LEU A 78 -5.51 9.28 -3.61
C LEU A 78 -4.40 10.10 -4.28
N VAL A 79 -3.34 9.44 -4.78
CA VAL A 79 -2.26 10.10 -5.53
C VAL A 79 -2.83 10.78 -6.78
N SER A 80 -3.71 10.10 -7.52
CA SER A 80 -4.34 10.67 -8.70
C SER A 80 -5.20 11.90 -8.37
N ARG A 81 -5.94 11.89 -7.25
CA ARG A 81 -6.67 13.08 -6.79
C ARG A 81 -5.76 14.24 -6.37
N HIS A 82 -4.65 13.94 -5.71
CA HIS A 82 -3.69 14.96 -5.27
C HIS A 82 -2.97 15.64 -6.45
N ILE A 83 -2.72 14.93 -7.55
CA ILE A 83 -2.12 15.51 -8.77
C ILE A 83 -3.11 16.42 -9.50
N ASN A 84 -4.39 16.07 -9.52
CA ASN A 84 -5.42 16.86 -10.20
C ASN A 84 -5.87 18.10 -9.42
N TYR A 85 -5.52 18.21 -8.14
CA TYR A 85 -5.82 19.35 -7.26
C TYR A 85 -4.60 19.66 -6.36
N PRO A 86 -3.58 20.37 -6.88
CA PRO A 86 -2.36 20.70 -6.13
C PRO A 86 -2.60 21.68 -4.97
#